data_AF-A0A1I7SUK4-F1
#
_entry.id   AF-A0A1I7SUK4-F1
#
_cell.length_a   1.000
_cell.length_b   1.000
_cell.length_c   1.000
_cell.angle_alpha   90.00
_cell.angle_beta   90.00
_cell.angle_gamma   90.00
#
_symmetry.space_group_name_H-M   'P 1'
#
loop_
_entity.id
_entity.type
_entity.pdbx_description
1 polymer ?
#
loop_
_entity_poly.entity_id
_entity_poly.type
_entity_poly.pdbx_seq_one_letter_code
_entity_poly.pdbx_strand_id
1 'polypeptide(L)'
;MSVPNHFWLLIEDNNTTAAVVRKALEDKPIKYAYIAHPNDGLPCNGWSQYNRAFDYIRQNRDRFDPNAVVYLGNDNDAYGLDLFEQYVRPVKRIGVWPVGITNYLLQLPRVSNGNVVGFAKTLKAANHLGVYFGGFAFHISYLLYNNVKLTTDCAGLYGEECLLKQLKISMEDYEPYGISATKQNVQMWRRTTPTMFNRNFPKFGYLTDTVPAYEPIRHEMCERFRSIYKMTKSEAKEAAAMINQTWDPAVRIPPPEPVWDIYYISGMR
;
A
#
# COMPACT_ATOMS: atom_id res chain seq x y z
N MET A 1 10.37 11.40 -13.97
CA MET A 1 9.26 10.63 -13.38
C MET A 1 8.11 10.68 -14.37
N SER A 2 7.45 9.56 -14.62
CA SER A 2 6.62 9.33 -15.83
C SER A 2 5.11 9.30 -15.58
N VAL A 3 4.65 9.54 -14.35
CA VAL A 3 3.22 9.57 -14.02
C VAL A 3 2.75 11.05 -14.02
N PRO A 4 1.94 11.50 -14.97
CA PRO A 4 1.41 12.87 -14.97
C PRO A 4 0.40 13.08 -13.84
N ASN A 5 0.23 14.34 -13.42
CA ASN A 5 -0.77 14.77 -12.45
C ASN A 5 -0.83 13.92 -11.18
N HIS A 6 0.30 13.84 -10.49
CA HIS A 6 0.33 13.29 -9.14
C HIS A 6 0.81 14.31 -8.12
N PHE A 7 0.32 14.17 -6.90
CA PHE A 7 0.82 14.89 -5.75
C PHE A 7 1.36 13.88 -4.74
N TRP A 8 2.62 14.08 -4.34
CA TRP A 8 3.30 13.22 -3.39
C TRP A 8 3.21 13.80 -1.97
N LEU A 9 2.47 13.15 -1.09
CA LEU A 9 2.55 13.39 0.35
C LEU A 9 3.64 12.50 0.94
N LEU A 10 4.76 13.11 1.29
CA LEU A 10 5.89 12.44 1.92
C LEU A 10 5.93 12.76 3.41
N ILE A 11 5.77 11.73 4.24
CA ILE A 11 5.84 11.87 5.69
C ILE A 11 7.07 11.12 6.20
N GLU A 12 8.04 11.85 6.76
CA GLU A 12 9.24 11.26 7.36
C GLU A 12 9.02 10.96 8.84
N ASP A 13 9.40 9.76 9.27
CA ASP A 13 9.38 9.33 10.67
C ASP A 13 10.54 9.97 11.45
N ASN A 14 10.43 11.29 11.67
CA ASN A 14 11.43 12.09 12.35
C ASN A 14 10.79 13.36 12.95
N ASN A 15 11.49 14.01 13.88
CA ASN A 15 11.07 15.30 14.44
C ASN A 15 11.25 16.45 13.44
N THR A 16 12.18 16.32 12.51
CA THR A 16 12.50 17.32 11.50
C THR A 16 12.81 16.64 10.17
N THR A 17 12.51 17.30 9.05
CA THR A 17 12.79 16.73 7.73
C THR A 17 14.29 16.71 7.42
N ALA A 18 14.79 15.62 6.86
CA ALA A 18 16.18 15.49 6.43
C ALA A 18 16.55 16.37 5.21
N ALA A 19 17.69 17.06 5.28
CA ALA A 19 18.18 17.92 4.20
C ALA A 19 18.44 17.15 2.89
N VAL A 20 18.88 15.90 2.99
CA VAL A 20 19.14 15.03 1.84
C VAL A 20 17.88 14.70 1.03
N VAL A 21 16.76 14.46 1.71
CA VAL A 21 15.48 14.15 1.08
C VAL A 21 14.90 15.41 0.46
N ARG A 22 15.03 16.58 1.13
CA ARG A 22 14.67 17.88 0.54
C ARG A 22 15.41 18.10 -0.78
N LYS A 23 16.73 17.95 -0.77
CA LYS A 23 17.57 18.08 -1.96
C LYS A 23 17.17 17.10 -3.07
N ALA A 24 16.79 15.86 -2.71
CA ALA A 24 16.33 14.87 -3.68
C ALA A 24 15.00 15.23 -4.34
N LEU A 25 14.18 16.07 -3.70
CA LEU A 25 12.88 16.55 -4.21
C LEU A 25 13.00 17.85 -5.01
N GLU A 26 13.93 18.75 -4.65
CA GLU A 26 14.10 20.10 -5.24
C GLU A 26 14.23 20.09 -6.78
N ASP A 27 14.94 19.11 -7.33
CA ASP A 27 15.19 19.01 -8.78
C ASP A 27 14.12 18.20 -9.54
N LYS A 28 13.04 17.80 -8.88
CA LYS A 28 12.02 16.92 -9.47
C LYS A 28 10.79 17.72 -9.87
N PRO A 29 10.26 17.52 -11.10
CA PRO A 29 9.01 18.16 -11.53
C PRO A 29 7.80 17.43 -10.94
N ILE A 30 7.70 17.37 -9.62
CA ILE A 30 6.66 16.67 -8.86
C ILE A 30 6.02 17.68 -7.92
N LYS A 31 4.68 17.70 -7.83
CA LYS A 31 4.00 18.43 -6.75
C LYS A 31 4.08 17.58 -5.49
N TYR A 32 4.55 18.15 -4.39
CA TYR A 32 4.67 17.40 -3.14
C TYR A 32 4.38 18.25 -1.90
N ALA A 33 4.09 17.55 -0.81
CA ALA A 33 4.21 18.06 0.56
C ALA A 33 5.17 17.15 1.31
N TYR A 34 6.15 17.73 1.98
CA TYR A 34 7.15 16.98 2.73
C TYR A 34 7.12 17.41 4.20
N ILE A 35 6.74 16.48 5.08
CA ILE A 35 6.38 16.76 6.46
C ILE A 35 7.11 15.76 7.35
N ALA A 36 7.70 16.25 8.43
CA ALA A 36 8.23 15.39 9.49
C ALA A 36 7.14 15.09 10.52
N HIS A 37 7.00 13.82 10.88
CA HIS A 37 6.12 13.39 11.96
C HIS A 37 6.66 12.11 12.59
N PRO A 38 7.17 12.19 13.84
CA PRO A 38 7.69 11.02 14.53
C PRO A 38 6.57 10.03 14.84
N ASN A 39 6.90 8.75 14.99
CA ASN A 39 5.98 7.76 15.53
C ASN A 39 5.55 8.14 16.95
N ASP A 40 4.25 8.38 17.14
CA ASP A 40 3.60 8.81 18.39
C ASP A 40 3.28 7.64 19.34
N GLY A 41 4.05 6.56 19.28
CA GLY A 41 3.87 5.37 20.11
C GLY A 41 2.90 4.34 19.52
N LEU A 42 2.56 4.47 18.23
CA LEU A 42 1.77 3.46 17.54
C LEU A 42 2.62 2.22 17.24
N PRO A 43 2.02 1.03 17.35
CA PRO A 43 2.77 -0.21 17.43
C PRO A 43 3.52 -0.54 16.13
N CYS A 44 2.96 -0.15 14.98
CA CYS A 44 3.47 -0.51 13.66
C CYS A 44 4.02 0.71 12.92
N ASN A 45 5.23 0.55 12.37
CA ASN A 45 5.91 1.58 11.60
C ASN A 45 5.02 2.10 10.46
N GLY A 46 5.00 3.42 10.26
CA GLY A 46 4.23 4.08 9.21
C GLY A 46 2.81 4.47 9.63
N TRP A 47 2.24 3.93 10.72
CA TRP A 47 0.84 4.23 11.10
C TRP A 47 0.65 5.69 11.50
N SER A 48 1.52 6.24 12.34
CA SER A 48 1.51 7.67 12.71
C SER A 48 1.68 8.55 11.48
N GLN A 49 2.53 8.12 10.55
CA GLN A 49 2.80 8.84 9.31
C GLN A 49 1.57 8.82 8.36
N TYR A 50 0.88 7.69 8.24
CA TYR A 50 -0.40 7.60 7.52
C TYR A 50 -1.46 8.50 8.15
N ASN A 51 -1.60 8.47 9.48
CA ASN A 51 -2.53 9.34 10.20
C ASN A 51 -2.22 10.83 9.95
N ARG A 52 -0.94 11.21 9.96
CA ARG A 52 -0.52 12.58 9.64
C ARG A 52 -0.85 12.97 8.21
N ALA A 53 -0.66 12.07 7.24
CA ALA A 53 -1.05 12.30 5.86
C ALA A 53 -2.57 12.47 5.72
N PHE A 54 -3.36 11.64 6.42
CA PHE A 54 -4.81 11.76 6.44
C PHE A 54 -5.29 13.09 7.00
N ASP A 55 -4.70 13.53 8.12
CA ASP A 55 -5.01 14.81 8.73
C ASP A 55 -4.58 15.98 7.82
N TYR A 56 -3.44 15.85 7.11
CA TYR A 56 -3.04 16.83 6.11
C TYR A 56 -4.06 16.96 4.99
N ILE A 57 -4.55 15.84 4.44
CA ILE A 57 -5.56 15.86 3.38
C ILE A 57 -6.84 16.56 3.85
N ARG A 58 -7.31 16.24 5.05
CA ARG A 58 -8.51 16.89 5.64
C ARG A 58 -8.31 18.39 5.84
N GLN A 59 -7.16 18.79 6.38
CA GLN A 59 -6.82 20.19 6.64
C GLN A 59 -6.62 21.01 5.36
N ASN A 60 -6.30 20.34 4.25
CA ASN A 60 -5.95 20.96 2.98
C ASN A 60 -6.89 20.52 1.84
N ARG A 61 -8.15 20.19 2.16
CA ARG A 61 -9.09 19.57 1.20
C ARG A 61 -9.19 20.36 -0.12
N ASP A 62 -9.14 21.70 -0.04
CA ASP A 62 -9.31 22.60 -1.19
C ASP A 62 -8.08 22.58 -2.14
N ARG A 63 -6.99 21.92 -1.74
CA ARG A 63 -5.79 21.71 -2.58
C ARG A 63 -5.90 20.48 -3.48
N PHE A 64 -6.90 19.64 -3.27
CA PHE A 64 -7.05 18.35 -3.94
C PHE A 64 -8.27 18.36 -4.84
N ASP A 65 -8.19 17.64 -5.96
CA ASP A 65 -9.37 17.42 -6.80
C ASP A 65 -10.45 16.68 -5.98
N PRO A 66 -11.74 17.08 -6.04
CA PRO A 66 -12.82 16.37 -5.36
C PRO A 66 -12.94 14.88 -5.73
N ASN A 67 -12.44 14.50 -6.92
CA ASN A 67 -12.40 13.14 -7.45
C ASN A 67 -11.01 12.48 -7.32
N ALA A 68 -10.14 13.04 -6.50
CA ALA A 68 -8.82 12.50 -6.23
C ALA A 68 -8.89 11.05 -5.70
N VAL A 69 -7.89 10.25 -6.07
CA VAL A 69 -7.67 8.90 -5.54
C VAL A 69 -6.49 8.88 -4.58
N VAL A 70 -6.69 8.35 -3.38
CA VAL A 70 -5.65 8.17 -2.36
C VAL A 70 -5.03 6.78 -2.50
N TYR A 71 -3.72 6.73 -2.75
CA TYR A 71 -2.93 5.51 -2.80
C TYR A 71 -1.82 5.50 -1.74
N LEU A 72 -1.73 4.40 -0.99
CA LEU A 72 -0.77 4.20 0.12
C LEU A 72 0.41 3.35 -0.36
N GLY A 73 1.52 4.00 -0.70
CA GLY A 73 2.70 3.34 -1.23
C GLY A 73 3.94 3.47 -0.33
N ASN A 74 4.50 2.35 0.13
CA ASN A 74 5.75 2.37 0.87
C ASN A 74 6.96 2.72 -0.01
N ASP A 75 7.96 3.36 0.61
CA ASP A 75 9.23 3.79 0.01
C ASP A 75 10.11 2.64 -0.53
N ASN A 76 9.94 1.43 -0.02
CA ASN A 76 10.76 0.27 -0.33
C ASN A 76 10.13 -0.73 -1.32
N ASP A 77 8.87 -0.53 -1.69
CA ASP A 77 8.17 -1.40 -2.63
C ASP A 77 8.59 -1.12 -4.10
N ALA A 78 8.11 -1.93 -5.03
CA ALA A 78 8.33 -1.74 -6.47
C ALA A 78 7.01 -1.57 -7.21
N TYR A 79 6.92 -0.52 -8.01
CA TYR A 79 5.72 -0.12 -8.74
C TYR A 79 5.99 -0.13 -10.24
N GLY A 80 5.14 -0.81 -11.01
CA GLY A 80 5.04 -0.64 -12.46
C GLY A 80 4.37 0.69 -12.79
N LEU A 81 4.72 1.30 -13.92
CA LEU A 81 4.10 2.58 -14.33
C LEU A 81 2.61 2.42 -14.64
N ASP A 82 2.23 1.29 -15.23
CA ASP A 82 0.84 0.98 -15.56
C ASP A 82 -0.04 0.85 -14.32
N LEU A 83 0.53 0.58 -13.13
CA LEU A 83 -0.23 0.60 -11.87
C LEU A 83 -1.00 1.90 -11.73
N PHE A 84 -0.31 3.02 -11.96
CA PHE A 84 -0.85 4.34 -11.72
C PHE A 84 -1.91 4.66 -12.78
N GLU A 85 -1.59 4.50 -14.06
CA GLU A 85 -2.50 4.84 -15.15
C GLU A 85 -3.70 3.89 -15.28
N GLN A 86 -3.48 2.59 -15.13
CA GLN A 86 -4.48 1.58 -15.42
C GLN A 86 -5.28 1.18 -14.18
N TYR A 87 -4.72 1.28 -12.97
CA TYR A 87 -5.36 0.75 -11.76
C TYR A 87 -5.72 1.84 -10.76
N VAL A 88 -4.80 2.74 -10.41
CA VAL A 88 -5.03 3.78 -9.39
C VAL A 88 -5.91 4.91 -9.94
N ARG A 89 -5.58 5.47 -11.10
CA ARG A 89 -6.29 6.59 -11.72
C ARG A 89 -7.79 6.34 -11.93
N PRO A 90 -8.22 5.18 -12.47
CA PRO A 90 -9.65 4.96 -12.76
C PRO A 90 -10.52 4.64 -11.55
N VAL A 91 -9.95 4.51 -10.34
CA VAL A 91 -10.73 4.17 -9.13
C VAL A 91 -11.84 5.19 -8.91
N LYS A 92 -13.08 4.68 -8.78
CA LYS A 92 -14.26 5.49 -8.47
C LYS A 92 -14.69 5.32 -7.02
N ARG A 93 -14.49 4.12 -6.47
CA ARG A 93 -14.75 3.83 -5.06
C ARG A 93 -13.52 3.27 -4.37
N ILE A 94 -13.32 1.96 -4.45
CA ILE A 94 -12.15 1.28 -3.88
C ILE A 94 -11.58 0.31 -4.89
N GLY A 95 -10.45 0.68 -5.48
CA GLY A 95 -9.73 -0.18 -6.41
C GLY A 95 -8.88 -1.19 -5.67
N VAL A 96 -8.92 -2.44 -6.13
CA VAL A 96 -8.07 -3.53 -5.62
C VAL A 96 -7.43 -4.30 -6.76
N TRP A 97 -6.19 -4.74 -6.56
CA TRP A 97 -5.43 -5.46 -7.58
C TRP A 97 -4.47 -6.50 -6.99
N PRO A 98 -3.91 -7.38 -7.84
CA PRO A 98 -2.90 -8.34 -7.42
C PRO A 98 -1.63 -7.67 -6.88
N VAL A 99 -1.13 -8.15 -5.73
CA VAL A 99 0.15 -7.72 -5.15
C VAL A 99 1.11 -8.88 -5.07
N GLY A 100 2.26 -8.76 -5.74
CA GLY A 100 3.35 -9.71 -5.62
C GLY A 100 4.04 -9.57 -4.27
N ILE A 101 4.17 -10.66 -3.53
CA ILE A 101 4.88 -10.68 -2.25
C ILE A 101 6.08 -11.62 -2.40
N THR A 102 7.27 -11.16 -2.00
CA THR A 102 8.48 -12.00 -1.99
C THR A 102 8.21 -13.30 -1.21
N ASN A 103 8.63 -14.45 -1.78
CA ASN A 103 8.39 -15.82 -1.28
C ASN A 103 7.08 -16.49 -1.78
N TYR A 104 6.75 -16.32 -3.07
CA TYR A 104 5.76 -17.11 -3.83
C TYR A 104 4.29 -16.78 -3.59
N LEU A 105 3.98 -15.68 -2.92
CA LEU A 105 2.60 -15.30 -2.62
C LEU A 105 2.11 -14.17 -3.50
N LEU A 106 0.90 -14.36 -4.02
CA LEU A 106 0.13 -13.31 -4.65
C LEU A 106 -1.08 -13.05 -3.76
N GLN A 107 -1.20 -11.84 -3.25
CA GLN A 107 -2.48 -11.38 -2.75
C GLN A 107 -3.37 -11.14 -3.96
N LEU A 108 -4.54 -11.79 -4.00
CA LEU A 108 -5.45 -11.76 -5.14
C LEU A 108 -6.86 -11.43 -4.70
N PRO A 109 -7.47 -10.34 -5.19
CA PRO A 109 -8.92 -10.22 -5.19
C PRO A 109 -9.53 -11.40 -5.98
N ARG A 110 -10.53 -12.05 -5.40
CA ARG A 110 -11.36 -13.05 -6.07
C ARG A 110 -12.50 -12.33 -6.74
N VAL A 111 -12.61 -12.49 -8.06
CA VAL A 111 -13.61 -11.82 -8.88
C VAL A 111 -14.55 -12.85 -9.47
N SER A 112 -15.86 -12.61 -9.38
CA SER A 112 -16.90 -13.39 -10.04
C SER A 112 -17.87 -12.44 -10.72
N ASN A 113 -18.16 -12.66 -12.00
CA ASN A 113 -19.03 -11.80 -12.81
C ASN A 113 -18.66 -10.31 -12.74
N GLY A 114 -17.36 -10.00 -12.70
CA GLY A 114 -16.84 -8.63 -12.61
C GLY A 114 -16.84 -8.01 -11.21
N ASN A 115 -17.43 -8.69 -10.21
CA ASN A 115 -17.51 -8.20 -8.83
C ASN A 115 -16.51 -8.90 -7.93
N VAL A 116 -15.95 -8.17 -6.97
CA VAL A 116 -15.08 -8.77 -5.94
C VAL A 116 -15.96 -9.55 -4.96
N VAL A 117 -15.69 -10.85 -4.83
CA VAL A 117 -16.41 -11.76 -3.92
C VAL A 117 -15.56 -12.15 -2.70
N GLY A 118 -14.33 -11.65 -2.65
CA GLY A 118 -13.41 -11.86 -1.54
C GLY A 118 -11.97 -11.71 -1.98
N PHE A 119 -11.06 -12.24 -1.18
CA PHE A 119 -9.64 -12.28 -1.47
C PHE A 119 -9.13 -13.72 -1.31
N ALA A 120 -8.13 -14.11 -2.10
CA ALA A 120 -7.48 -15.39 -1.94
C ALA A 120 -6.78 -15.40 -0.58
N LYS A 121 -7.30 -16.25 0.32
CA LYS A 121 -6.75 -16.40 1.66
C LYS A 121 -5.73 -17.53 1.65
N THR A 122 -4.59 -17.27 2.27
CA THR A 122 -3.67 -18.35 2.65
C THR A 122 -4.22 -19.06 3.89
N LEU A 123 -3.79 -20.30 4.15
CA LEU A 123 -4.19 -21.07 5.34
C LEU A 123 -3.99 -20.28 6.66
N LYS A 124 -2.95 -19.44 6.73
CA LYS A 124 -2.67 -18.56 7.89
C LYS A 124 -3.53 -17.28 7.94
N ALA A 125 -4.18 -16.91 6.84
CA ALA A 125 -4.99 -15.70 6.71
C ALA A 125 -6.50 -15.98 6.66
N ALA A 126 -6.96 -17.19 7.02
CA ALA A 126 -8.35 -17.64 6.80
C ALA A 126 -9.43 -16.68 7.37
N ASN A 127 -9.11 -15.95 8.44
CA ASN A 127 -10.05 -15.04 9.10
C ASN A 127 -9.91 -13.56 8.70
N HIS A 128 -9.04 -13.23 7.74
CA HIS A 128 -8.68 -11.84 7.41
C HIS A 128 -8.84 -11.54 5.92
N LEU A 129 -8.98 -10.26 5.56
CA LEU A 129 -9.07 -9.85 4.16
C LEU A 129 -7.76 -10.11 3.40
N GLY A 130 -6.63 -10.17 4.10
CA GLY A 130 -5.33 -10.48 3.50
C GLY A 130 -4.82 -9.39 2.55
N VAL A 131 -5.24 -8.14 2.76
CA VAL A 131 -4.90 -7.00 1.91
C VAL A 131 -3.64 -6.29 2.40
N TYR A 132 -2.79 -5.84 1.46
CA TYR A 132 -1.61 -5.02 1.67
C TYR A 132 -1.89 -3.57 1.25
N PHE A 133 -1.32 -2.57 1.94
CA PHE A 133 -1.56 -1.15 1.65
C PHE A 133 -1.31 -0.78 0.18
N GLY A 134 -0.26 -1.32 -0.43
CA GLY A 134 0.04 -1.12 -1.84
C GLY A 134 -0.91 -1.82 -2.82
N GLY A 135 -1.84 -2.65 -2.34
CA GLY A 135 -2.77 -3.45 -3.13
C GLY A 135 -4.14 -2.83 -3.35
N PHE A 136 -4.36 -1.62 -2.82
CA PHE A 136 -5.61 -0.91 -3.00
C PHE A 136 -5.40 0.60 -3.03
N ALA A 137 -6.37 1.29 -3.63
CA ALA A 137 -6.54 2.74 -3.51
C ALA A 137 -8.02 3.05 -3.34
N PHE A 138 -8.32 4.24 -2.84
CA PHE A 138 -9.70 4.63 -2.58
C PHE A 138 -9.95 6.10 -2.91
N HIS A 139 -11.19 6.39 -3.29
CA HIS A 139 -11.63 7.74 -3.58
C HIS A 139 -11.47 8.64 -2.34
N ILE A 140 -10.99 9.87 -2.52
CA ILE A 140 -10.67 10.81 -1.43
C ILE A 140 -11.86 11.08 -0.51
N SER A 141 -13.08 11.01 -1.04
CA SER A 141 -14.32 11.18 -0.26
C SER A 141 -14.40 10.23 0.93
N TYR A 142 -13.94 8.98 0.82
CA TYR A 142 -13.96 8.04 1.94
C TYR A 142 -13.08 8.53 3.10
N LEU A 143 -12.00 9.26 2.82
CA LEU A 143 -11.15 9.86 3.84
C LEU A 143 -11.72 11.13 4.45
N LEU A 144 -12.40 11.93 3.63
CA LEU A 144 -12.94 13.22 4.03
C LEU A 144 -14.23 13.06 4.85
N TYR A 145 -15.06 12.08 4.51
CA TYR A 145 -16.34 11.83 5.19
C TYR A 145 -16.24 10.84 6.36
N ASN A 146 -15.16 10.05 6.44
CA ASN A 146 -14.91 9.16 7.57
C ASN A 146 -13.65 9.58 8.33
N ASN A 147 -13.74 9.63 9.66
CA ASN A 147 -12.58 9.91 10.52
C ASN A 147 -11.70 8.66 10.68
N VAL A 148 -11.18 8.16 9.56
CA VAL A 148 -10.30 6.99 9.51
C VAL A 148 -8.95 7.31 10.12
N LYS A 149 -8.51 6.49 11.07
CA LYS A 149 -7.17 6.52 11.69
C LYS A 149 -6.70 5.11 12.06
N LEU A 150 -5.41 4.86 11.93
CA LEU A 150 -4.75 3.68 12.44
C LEU A 150 -4.39 3.93 13.91
N THR A 151 -5.12 3.35 14.84
CA THR A 151 -4.91 3.53 16.29
C THR A 151 -4.50 2.21 16.95
N THR A 152 -4.25 2.24 18.26
CA THR A 152 -4.07 1.02 19.05
C THR A 152 -5.29 0.09 19.03
N ASP A 153 -6.49 0.58 18.69
CA ASP A 153 -7.68 -0.28 18.54
C ASP A 153 -7.62 -1.13 17.26
N CYS A 154 -6.76 -0.76 16.32
CA CYS A 154 -6.37 -1.64 15.22
C CYS A 154 -5.42 -2.75 15.68
N ALA A 155 -4.91 -2.75 16.93
CA ALA A 155 -4.11 -3.85 17.44
C ALA A 155 -4.95 -5.13 17.53
N GLY A 156 -4.44 -6.23 16.98
CA GLY A 156 -5.19 -7.47 16.75
C GLY A 156 -5.89 -7.57 15.39
N LEU A 157 -6.01 -6.47 14.65
CA LEU A 157 -6.43 -6.44 13.23
C LEU A 157 -5.24 -6.04 12.34
N TYR A 158 -5.26 -6.44 11.07
CA TYR A 158 -4.29 -5.92 10.09
C TYR A 158 -4.59 -4.43 9.90
N GLY A 159 -3.57 -3.59 9.84
CA GLY A 159 -3.76 -2.15 9.67
C GLY A 159 -4.58 -1.82 8.42
N GLU A 160 -4.33 -2.54 7.34
CA GLU A 160 -5.09 -2.48 6.08
C GLU A 160 -6.57 -2.81 6.29
N GLU A 161 -6.86 -3.93 6.96
CA GLU A 161 -8.24 -4.36 7.23
C GLU A 161 -8.94 -3.41 8.20
N CYS A 162 -8.23 -2.90 9.21
CA CYS A 162 -8.74 -1.89 10.13
C CYS A 162 -9.12 -0.61 9.38
N LEU A 163 -8.25 -0.14 8.48
CA LEU A 163 -8.50 1.01 7.62
C LEU A 163 -9.75 0.79 6.76
N LEU A 164 -9.80 -0.33 6.04
CA LEU A 164 -10.91 -0.68 5.15
C LEU A 164 -12.25 -0.76 5.90
N LYS A 165 -12.28 -1.36 7.09
CA LYS A 165 -13.48 -1.39 7.94
C LYS A 165 -13.95 0.01 8.35
N GLN A 166 -13.01 0.90 8.67
CA GLN A 166 -13.33 2.29 9.04
C GLN A 166 -13.83 3.14 7.87
N LEU A 167 -13.48 2.79 6.63
CA LEU A 167 -14.02 3.44 5.42
C LEU A 167 -15.51 3.10 5.18
N LYS A 168 -16.11 2.19 5.98
CA LYS A 168 -17.53 1.76 5.92
C LYS A 168 -17.96 1.24 4.55
N ILE A 169 -17.10 0.42 3.96
CA ILE A 169 -17.27 -0.09 2.61
C ILE A 169 -17.96 -1.46 2.60
N SER A 170 -18.76 -1.70 1.58
CA SER A 170 -19.37 -2.99 1.29
C SER A 170 -18.53 -3.75 0.26
N MET A 171 -18.80 -5.05 0.08
CA MET A 171 -18.13 -5.82 -0.98
C MET A 171 -18.43 -5.30 -2.39
N GLU A 172 -19.56 -4.62 -2.58
CA GLU A 172 -20.01 -4.05 -3.87
C GLU A 172 -19.25 -2.78 -4.26
N ASP A 173 -18.58 -2.14 -3.29
CA ASP A 173 -17.77 -0.94 -3.52
C ASP A 173 -16.37 -1.25 -4.09
N TYR A 174 -15.97 -2.52 -4.06
CA TYR A 174 -14.67 -2.95 -4.55
C TYR A 174 -14.66 -3.09 -6.09
N GLU A 175 -13.71 -2.41 -6.70
CA GLU A 175 -13.48 -2.36 -8.15
C GLU A 175 -12.19 -3.15 -8.45
N PRO A 176 -12.28 -4.30 -9.16
CA PRO A 176 -11.10 -5.10 -9.46
C PRO A 176 -10.31 -4.52 -10.65
N TYR A 177 -9.00 -4.38 -10.49
CA TYR A 177 -8.07 -3.94 -11.53
C TYR A 177 -6.94 -4.96 -11.75
N GLY A 178 -6.44 -5.04 -12.99
CA GLY A 178 -5.38 -5.98 -13.33
C GLY A 178 -5.77 -7.45 -13.23
N ILE A 179 -7.08 -7.75 -13.17
CA ILE A 179 -7.63 -9.10 -13.04
C ILE A 179 -8.59 -9.33 -14.20
N SER A 180 -8.40 -10.45 -14.88
CA SER A 180 -9.31 -10.96 -15.90
C SER A 180 -9.55 -12.45 -15.67
N ALA A 181 -10.53 -13.02 -16.38
CA ALA A 181 -10.83 -14.44 -16.35
C ALA A 181 -9.64 -15.34 -16.74
N THR A 182 -8.62 -14.80 -17.44
CA THR A 182 -7.49 -15.58 -17.97
C THR A 182 -6.12 -15.11 -17.54
N LYS A 183 -6.00 -13.96 -16.87
CA LYS A 183 -4.70 -13.37 -16.52
C LYS A 183 -4.81 -12.43 -15.33
N GLN A 184 -3.84 -12.52 -14.43
CA GLN A 184 -3.57 -11.54 -13.38
C GLN A 184 -2.31 -10.76 -13.76
N ASN A 185 -2.44 -9.45 -13.93
CA ASN A 185 -1.33 -8.56 -14.26
C ASN A 185 -0.87 -7.83 -12.99
N VAL A 186 0.21 -8.35 -12.40
CA VAL A 186 0.82 -7.77 -11.19
C VAL A 186 1.61 -6.53 -11.60
N GLN A 187 1.31 -5.39 -10.99
CA GLN A 187 2.00 -4.11 -11.21
C GLN A 187 2.61 -3.54 -9.92
N MET A 188 2.47 -4.25 -8.80
CA MET A 188 2.98 -3.85 -7.51
C MET A 188 3.61 -5.05 -6.81
N TRP A 189 4.84 -4.87 -6.33
CA TRP A 189 5.56 -5.87 -5.56
C TRP A 189 5.99 -5.31 -4.23
N ARG A 190 5.54 -5.99 -3.17
CA ARG A 190 6.09 -5.79 -1.85
C ARG A 190 7.53 -6.29 -1.82
N ARG A 191 8.47 -5.43 -1.45
CA ARG A 191 9.87 -5.82 -1.31
C ARG A 191 10.35 -5.65 0.13
N THR A 192 11.49 -6.24 0.43
CA THR A 192 12.19 -5.98 1.68
C THR A 192 13.66 -5.88 1.35
N THR A 193 14.25 -4.72 1.63
CA THR A 193 15.68 -4.53 1.52
C THR A 193 16.34 -5.16 2.75
N PRO A 194 17.31 -6.08 2.60
CA PRO A 194 18.04 -6.59 3.74
C PRO A 194 18.78 -5.43 4.42
N THR A 195 18.80 -5.43 5.75
CA THR A 195 19.63 -4.49 6.51
C THR A 195 21.09 -4.72 6.15
N MET A 196 21.80 -3.67 5.72
CA MET A 196 23.24 -3.77 5.52
C MET A 196 23.92 -3.96 6.88
N PHE A 197 24.62 -5.08 7.04
CA PHE A 197 25.55 -5.23 8.15
C PHE A 197 26.66 -4.19 7.96
N ASN A 198 26.84 -3.33 8.96
CA ASN A 198 27.87 -2.29 9.01
C ASN A 198 29.26 -2.94 8.95
N ARG A 199 29.72 -3.31 7.75
CA ARG A 199 31.13 -3.43 7.44
C ARG A 199 31.55 -2.03 7.03
N ASN A 200 32.69 -1.54 7.52
CA ASN A 200 33.25 -0.23 7.22
C ASN A 200 33.40 0.00 5.70
N PHE A 201 32.31 0.34 5.03
CA PHE A 201 32.30 0.69 3.62
C PHE A 201 32.63 2.17 3.51
N PRO A 202 33.55 2.56 2.60
CA PRO A 202 33.75 3.96 2.31
C PRO A 202 32.42 4.52 1.83
N LYS A 203 31.87 5.49 2.56
CA LYS A 203 30.53 6.01 2.29
C LYS A 203 30.48 6.78 0.97
N PHE A 204 31.61 7.26 0.43
CA PHE A 204 31.69 8.05 -0.81
C PHE A 204 30.62 9.17 -0.94
N GLY A 205 30.17 9.73 0.19
CA GLY A 205 29.08 10.71 0.25
C GLY A 205 27.65 10.13 0.23
N TYR A 206 27.47 8.82 0.10
CA TYR A 206 26.20 8.14 0.24
C TYR A 206 25.77 8.03 1.72
N LEU A 207 24.48 8.25 1.96
CA LEU A 207 23.88 7.90 3.23
C LEU A 207 23.72 6.39 3.30
N THR A 208 24.28 5.81 4.35
CA THR A 208 24.05 4.43 4.72
C THR A 208 23.14 4.45 5.92
N ASP A 209 22.07 3.66 5.91
CA ASP A 209 21.35 3.30 7.14
C ASP A 209 22.31 2.55 8.06
N THR A 210 23.09 3.29 8.83
CA THR A 210 23.86 2.74 9.93
C THR A 210 22.86 2.49 11.03
N VAL A 211 22.21 1.33 10.99
CA VAL A 211 21.46 0.85 12.14
C VAL A 211 22.50 0.32 13.13
N PRO A 212 22.74 0.98 14.28
CA PRO A 212 23.68 0.45 15.27
C PRO A 212 23.04 -0.76 15.94
N ALA A 213 23.09 -1.95 15.34
CA ALA A 213 22.50 -3.19 15.86
C ALA A 213 21.13 -2.98 16.57
N TYR A 214 20.36 -2.01 16.08
CA TYR A 214 19.06 -1.69 16.62
C TYR A 214 18.18 -2.74 15.97
N GLU A 215 17.90 -3.81 16.71
CA GLU A 215 16.61 -4.46 16.52
C GLU A 215 15.61 -3.32 16.61
N PRO A 216 14.90 -2.94 15.52
CA PRO A 216 13.84 -1.98 15.68
C PRO A 216 12.98 -2.54 16.80
N ILE A 217 12.73 -1.75 17.84
CA ILE A 217 11.77 -2.10 18.88
C ILE A 217 10.42 -2.14 18.15
N ARG A 218 10.21 -3.21 17.40
CA ARG A 218 8.97 -3.57 16.75
C ARG A 218 8.19 -4.16 17.88
N HIS A 219 7.16 -3.42 18.29
CA HIS A 219 6.28 -3.86 19.34
C HIS A 219 5.86 -5.30 19.06
N GLU A 220 5.84 -6.18 20.07
CA GLU A 220 5.48 -7.60 19.92
C GLU A 220 4.16 -7.78 19.14
N MET A 221 3.22 -6.84 19.32
CA MET A 221 1.97 -6.74 18.58
C MET A 221 2.16 -6.70 17.05
N CYS A 222 3.20 -6.02 16.55
CA CYS A 222 3.48 -5.98 15.11
C CYS A 222 4.22 -7.20 14.57
N GLU A 223 5.00 -7.89 15.40
CA GLU A 223 5.56 -9.18 15.03
C GLU A 223 4.47 -10.27 14.92
N ARG A 224 3.36 -10.18 15.69
CA ARG A 224 2.18 -11.05 15.50
C ARG A 224 1.59 -10.95 14.09
N PHE A 225 1.55 -9.75 13.50
CA PHE A 225 1.08 -9.53 12.12
C PHE A 225 2.04 -10.06 11.05
N ARG A 226 3.32 -10.31 11.38
CA ARG A 226 4.34 -10.76 10.43
C ARG A 226 4.16 -12.22 10.01
N SER A 227 3.56 -13.03 10.88
CA SER A 227 3.38 -14.47 10.69
C SER A 227 2.50 -14.82 9.48
N ILE A 228 1.61 -13.92 9.06
CA ILE A 228 0.67 -14.16 7.96
C ILE A 228 1.27 -13.84 6.58
N TYR A 229 2.29 -12.98 6.53
CA TYR A 229 3.02 -12.67 5.30
C TYR A 229 4.27 -13.55 5.11
N LYS A 230 4.63 -14.33 6.13
CA LYS A 230 5.71 -15.32 6.07
C LYS A 230 5.13 -16.71 5.89
N MET A 231 5.05 -17.09 4.63
CA MET A 231 4.66 -18.43 4.22
C MET A 231 5.89 -19.31 4.06
N THR A 232 5.83 -20.54 4.60
CA THR A 232 6.87 -21.53 4.34
C THR A 232 6.78 -21.99 2.87
N LYS A 233 7.88 -22.51 2.32
CA LYS A 233 7.87 -23.06 0.95
C LYS A 233 6.81 -24.14 0.74
N SER A 234 6.45 -24.89 1.79
CA SER A 234 5.38 -25.90 1.74
C SER A 234 4.01 -25.25 1.61
N GLU A 235 3.73 -24.29 2.50
CA GLU A 235 2.47 -23.53 2.50
C GLU A 235 2.27 -22.76 1.17
N ALA A 236 3.36 -22.30 0.54
CA ALA A 236 3.31 -21.63 -0.78
C ALA A 236 2.87 -22.57 -1.90
N LYS A 237 3.32 -23.83 -1.86
CA LYS A 237 2.89 -24.84 -2.81
C LYS A 237 1.41 -25.21 -2.62
N GLU A 238 0.95 -25.30 -1.37
CA GLU A 238 -0.46 -25.55 -1.05
C GLU A 238 -1.36 -24.39 -1.48
N ALA A 239 -0.95 -23.14 -1.22
CA ALA A 239 -1.69 -21.95 -1.67
C ALA A 239 -1.78 -21.87 -3.20
N ALA A 240 -0.68 -22.17 -3.92
CA ALA A 240 -0.68 -22.25 -5.37
C ALA A 240 -1.63 -23.34 -5.92
N ALA A 241 -1.75 -24.48 -5.23
CA ALA A 241 -2.68 -25.54 -5.60
C ALA A 241 -4.16 -25.14 -5.40
N MET A 242 -4.47 -24.35 -4.36
CA MET A 242 -5.82 -23.83 -4.12
C MET A 242 -6.25 -22.77 -5.15
N ILE A 243 -5.32 -21.94 -5.63
CA ILE A 243 -5.58 -20.96 -6.70
C ILE A 243 -6.04 -21.65 -7.99
N ASN A 244 -5.50 -22.83 -8.30
CA ASN A 244 -5.91 -23.62 -9.48
C ASN A 244 -7.30 -24.28 -9.36
N GLN A 245 -7.90 -24.32 -8.17
CA GLN A 245 -9.21 -24.96 -7.95
C GLN A 245 -10.40 -23.98 -8.02
N THR A 246 -10.17 -22.67 -8.05
CA THR A 246 -11.23 -21.64 -7.96
C THR A 246 -11.43 -20.82 -9.25
N TRP A 247 -10.92 -21.30 -10.39
CA TRP A 247 -10.98 -20.64 -11.69
C TRP A 247 -12.12 -21.14 -12.55
N ASP A 248 -13.03 -20.23 -12.95
CA ASP A 248 -14.08 -20.45 -13.94
C ASP A 248 -13.78 -19.57 -15.19
N PRO A 249 -13.60 -20.16 -16.39
CA PRO A 249 -12.95 -19.49 -17.54
C PRO A 249 -13.85 -18.63 -18.45
N ALA A 250 -15.10 -18.31 -18.10
CA ALA A 250 -15.99 -17.60 -19.03
C ALA A 250 -16.30 -16.15 -18.60
N VAL A 251 -15.82 -15.15 -19.36
CA VAL A 251 -16.45 -13.83 -19.69
C VAL A 251 -15.38 -12.80 -20.14
N ARG A 252 -15.66 -12.02 -21.20
CA ARG A 252 -14.84 -10.90 -21.72
C ARG A 252 -15.65 -9.59 -21.72
N ILE A 253 -15.06 -8.46 -21.35
CA ILE A 253 -15.65 -7.10 -21.45
C ILE A 253 -14.57 -6.11 -21.95
N PRO A 254 -14.88 -5.18 -22.88
CA PRO A 254 -13.93 -4.20 -23.44
C PRO A 254 -13.79 -2.92 -22.59
N PRO A 255 -12.72 -2.11 -22.79
CA PRO A 255 -12.39 -0.96 -21.93
C PRO A 255 -13.09 0.35 -22.36
N PRO A 256 -13.43 1.25 -21.41
CA PRO A 256 -13.75 2.65 -21.69
C PRO A 256 -12.54 3.60 -21.51
N GLU A 257 -12.62 4.78 -22.17
CA GLU A 257 -11.61 5.84 -22.27
C GLU A 257 -11.43 6.71 -20.99
N PRO A 258 -10.30 7.45 -20.82
CA PRO A 258 -9.81 7.90 -19.51
C PRO A 258 -10.12 9.35 -19.13
N VAL A 259 -10.32 9.63 -17.83
CA VAL A 259 -10.22 10.99 -17.26
C VAL A 259 -9.85 11.05 -15.74
N TRP A 260 -8.75 11.80 -15.44
CA TRP A 260 -8.28 12.48 -14.18
C TRP A 260 -7.70 11.73 -12.94
N ASP A 261 -7.15 12.46 -11.93
CA ASP A 261 -5.80 12.41 -11.28
C ASP A 261 -5.49 11.53 -10.01
N ILE A 262 -4.20 11.22 -9.75
CA ILE A 262 -3.65 10.25 -8.74
C ILE A 262 -2.91 10.92 -7.57
N TYR A 263 -3.01 10.40 -6.33
CA TYR A 263 -2.27 10.91 -5.16
C TYR A 263 -1.50 9.79 -4.42
N TYR A 264 -0.21 10.01 -4.16
CA TYR A 264 0.72 9.02 -3.58
C TYR A 264 1.15 9.45 -2.17
N ILE A 265 0.92 8.59 -1.17
CA ILE A 265 1.42 8.76 0.20
C ILE A 265 2.55 7.77 0.42
N SER A 266 3.75 8.27 0.75
CA SER A 266 4.87 7.43 1.19
C SER A 266 5.32 7.84 2.58
N GLY A 267 5.43 6.85 3.46
CA GLY A 267 6.17 6.97 4.71
C GLY A 267 7.63 6.61 4.42
N MET A 268 8.55 7.55 4.62
CA MET A 268 9.98 7.25 4.60
C MET A 268 10.46 6.94 6.01
N ARG A 269 11.25 5.87 6.12
CA ARG A 269 12.05 5.56 7.31
C ARG A 269 13.31 6.41 7.39
#